data_AF-A0A9W8QQD7-F1
#
_entry.id   AF-A0A9W8QQD7-F1
#
_cell.length_a   1.000
_cell.length_b   1.000
_cell.length_c   1.000
_cell.angle_alpha   90.00
_cell.angle_beta   90.00
_cell.angle_gamma   90.00
#
_symmetry.space_group_name_H-M   'P 1'
#
loop_
_entity.id
_entity.type
_entity.pdbx_description
1 polymer ?
#
loop_
_entity_poly.entity_id
_entity_poly.type
_entity_poly.pdbx_seq_one_letter_code
_entity_poly.pdbx_strand_id
1 'polypeptide(L)'
;MPNTGKPSLDCHLCRQRRVKCDLARPACQRCVKYGAVCPGYRDQHELVFRNANPATVQRRRKKRSAAAAEAPAVATAGQSPASAAAAEDEEGGEKTTTLVTCPGFVKARTSPPAADTVGSMVLHGRVTEHWTSQSVPLLLDVYSALDFLRSVYTTESRRGTAATGGPLLWSAHIFTRTYTMNVRYPTHVEDALRLSTQRELAMYMGKTLRAVNRALGAPGGAQRDDILATVWILANYEVLAGTLGRQQPVNAWQLHASGLYSILKARGGGALRASAGRMAFWPAFNIVQLQALIVNVPCPAETDEWLAVCEASLHDGEELTLRIAQYIARVCAVQARIMAHLCAADFRGASDDYASLRQGLLDADEAFEAYLRTRSPLRPDGDDVAMDVYMQNLQCAAVIKSNHLMQMLCNLLTHHAACAVPLATLFAHRRHALHRINTSAQAIVGSLPVAMEPLSRTTVLKSPQVLFDAMKLVFPLFLVAHIPATRQEHKTVAMQALTFIGREVGIRQALAGEGAPTMPLPDEARAPLVTDLLVEEPPWVSAPPRDFTLLGF
;
A
#
# COMPACT_ATOMS: atom_id res chain seq x y z
N MET A 1 10.59 -2.77 37.77
CA MET A 1 10.24 -1.32 37.68
C MET A 1 10.81 -0.76 36.39
N PRO A 2 10.00 -0.28 35.42
CA PRO A 2 10.54 0.38 34.24
C PRO A 2 11.00 1.80 34.61
N ASN A 3 12.17 2.17 34.10
CA ASN A 3 12.86 3.42 34.39
C ASN A 3 12.05 4.62 33.85
N THR A 4 11.53 5.49 34.73
CA THR A 4 10.69 6.65 34.39
C THR A 4 11.50 7.94 34.11
N GLY A 5 12.80 7.81 33.81
CA GLY A 5 13.68 8.93 33.50
C GLY A 5 13.41 9.57 32.13
N LYS A 6 13.81 10.83 31.96
CA LYS A 6 13.80 11.50 30.65
C LYS A 6 14.65 10.68 29.66
N PRO A 7 14.15 10.35 28.46
CA PRO A 7 14.95 9.65 27.46
C PRO A 7 16.24 10.42 27.13
N SER A 8 17.34 9.69 26.93
CA SER A 8 18.64 10.28 26.57
C SER A 8 18.56 11.06 25.26
N LEU A 9 19.20 12.25 25.23
CA LEU A 9 19.34 13.07 24.01
C LEU A 9 20.52 12.66 23.14
N ASP A 10 21.30 11.68 23.58
CA ASP A 10 22.49 11.20 22.89
C ASP A 10 22.17 10.68 21.48
N CYS A 11 23.14 10.79 20.56
CA CYS A 11 23.02 10.20 19.23
C CYS A 11 22.86 8.66 19.31
N HIS A 12 22.29 8.06 18.27
CA HIS A 12 21.95 6.62 18.29
C HIS A 12 23.17 5.74 18.61
N LEU A 13 24.34 6.05 18.05
CA LEU A 13 25.56 5.28 18.25
C LEU A 13 26.12 5.42 19.69
N CYS A 14 26.16 6.63 20.25
CA CYS A 14 26.62 6.84 21.63
C CYS A 14 25.70 6.15 22.64
N ARG A 15 24.38 6.17 22.40
CA ARG A 15 23.39 5.46 23.22
C ARG A 15 23.58 3.94 23.16
N GLN A 16 23.77 3.37 21.98
CA GLN A 16 24.02 1.93 21.80
C GLN A 16 25.30 1.50 22.52
N ARG A 17 26.33 2.35 22.43
CA ARG A 17 27.62 2.15 23.11
C ARG A 17 27.60 2.50 24.60
N ARG A 18 26.48 3.01 25.13
CA ARG A 18 26.32 3.45 26.53
C ARG A 18 27.39 4.46 26.97
N VAL A 19 27.78 5.37 26.08
CA VAL A 19 28.73 6.47 26.35
C VAL A 19 28.04 7.82 26.24
N LYS A 20 28.50 8.80 27.02
CA LYS A 20 27.91 10.16 27.02
C LYS A 20 28.22 10.89 25.70
N CYS A 21 27.18 11.41 25.06
CA CYS A 21 27.33 12.20 23.83
C CYS A 21 27.55 13.68 24.16
N ASP A 22 28.37 14.35 23.33
CA ASP A 22 28.64 15.78 23.41
C ASP A 22 27.58 16.64 22.69
N LEU A 23 26.64 16.02 21.98
CA LEU A 23 25.49 16.66 21.31
C LEU A 23 25.82 17.72 20.23
N ALA A 24 27.08 17.78 19.78
CA ALA A 24 27.49 18.70 18.71
C ALA A 24 26.78 18.41 17.36
N ARG A 25 26.39 19.44 16.62
CA ARG A 25 25.76 19.33 15.29
C ARG A 25 26.73 19.79 14.20
N PRO A 26 26.76 19.16 13.01
CA PRO A 26 25.87 18.08 12.53
C PRO A 26 26.23 16.66 13.03
N ALA A 27 27.42 16.45 13.59
CA ALA A 27 27.86 15.16 14.14
C ALA A 27 28.56 15.34 15.50
N CYS A 28 28.42 14.37 16.40
CA CYS A 28 29.06 14.43 17.72
C CYS A 28 30.56 14.10 17.62
N GLN A 29 31.40 14.81 18.39
CA GLN A 29 32.85 14.65 18.40
C GLN A 29 33.25 13.24 18.87
N ARG A 30 32.42 12.57 19.67
CA ARG A 30 32.66 11.20 20.12
C ARG A 30 32.56 10.17 18.99
N CYS A 31 31.63 10.34 18.05
CA CYS A 31 31.52 9.50 16.85
C CYS A 31 32.68 9.79 15.88
N VAL A 32 33.03 11.07 15.70
CA VAL A 32 34.15 11.49 14.84
C VAL A 32 35.47 10.87 15.31
N LYS A 33 35.81 10.99 16.59
CA LYS A 33 37.03 10.39 17.16
C LYS A 33 37.01 8.85 17.16
N TYR A 34 35.83 8.25 17.12
CA TYR A 34 35.67 6.80 17.04
C TYR A 34 35.82 6.27 15.61
N GLY A 35 35.88 7.14 14.60
CA GLY A 35 36.00 6.74 13.19
C GLY A 35 34.70 6.23 12.58
N ALA A 36 33.54 6.53 13.16
CA ALA A 36 32.23 6.12 12.63
C ALA A 36 31.36 7.32 12.29
N VAL A 37 30.59 7.21 11.20
CA VAL A 37 29.61 8.23 10.79
C VAL A 37 28.54 8.35 11.87
N CYS A 38 28.29 9.58 12.35
CA CYS A 38 27.28 9.82 13.38
C CYS A 38 25.88 9.65 12.76
N PRO A 39 25.07 8.66 13.20
CA PRO A 39 23.74 8.37 12.64
C PRO A 39 22.67 9.41 13.02
N GLY A 40 23.08 10.54 13.59
CA GLY A 40 22.18 11.60 14.04
C GLY A 40 21.57 11.36 15.42
N TYR A 41 20.75 12.33 15.82
CA TYR A 41 20.09 12.41 17.11
C TYR A 41 18.63 11.99 16.98
N ARG A 42 18.08 11.37 18.02
CA ARG A 42 16.65 11.02 18.06
C ARG A 42 15.79 12.29 18.03
N ASP A 43 14.66 12.22 17.33
CA ASP A 43 13.66 13.29 17.37
C ASP A 43 12.96 13.34 18.74
N GLN A 44 12.98 14.52 19.37
CA GLN A 44 12.34 14.76 20.67
C GLN A 44 10.81 14.67 20.59
N HIS A 45 10.22 14.81 19.39
CA HIS A 45 8.78 14.77 19.17
C HIS A 45 8.18 13.36 19.19
N GLU A 46 8.99 12.31 19.12
CA GLU A 46 8.54 10.91 19.25
C GLU A 46 8.39 10.44 20.71
N LEU A 47 8.76 11.26 21.70
CA LEU A 47 9.01 10.79 23.07
C LEU A 47 8.15 11.37 24.19
N VAL A 48 7.09 12.16 23.91
CA VAL A 48 6.27 12.72 24.99
C VAL A 48 4.77 12.67 24.69
N PHE A 49 4.15 11.54 25.02
CA PHE A 49 2.77 11.55 25.50
C PHE A 49 2.78 11.98 26.98
N ARG A 50 2.15 13.12 27.29
CA ARG A 50 1.78 13.47 28.67
C ARG A 50 0.32 13.86 28.71
N ASN A 51 -0.47 13.04 29.39
CA ASN A 51 -1.83 13.33 29.77
C ASN A 51 -1.78 14.41 30.86
N ALA A 52 -2.15 15.65 30.55
CA ALA A 52 -2.26 16.70 31.55
C ALA A 52 -3.68 16.69 32.11
N ASN A 53 -3.82 16.23 33.37
CA ASN A 53 -5.05 16.40 34.12
C ASN A 53 -5.32 17.93 34.27
N PRO A 54 -6.52 18.43 33.96
CA PRO A 54 -6.85 19.87 33.98
C PRO A 54 -6.47 20.62 35.26
N ALA A 55 -6.44 19.95 36.42
CA ALA A 55 -6.04 20.53 37.70
C ALA A 55 -4.58 21.04 37.72
N THR A 56 -3.67 20.42 36.96
CA THR A 56 -2.25 20.80 36.92
C THR A 56 -2.00 22.03 36.02
N VAL A 57 -2.88 22.27 35.03
CA VAL A 57 -2.81 23.41 34.11
C VAL A 57 -3.20 24.72 34.81
N GLN A 58 -4.23 24.68 35.66
CA GLN A 58 -4.64 25.86 36.45
C GLN A 58 -3.56 26.27 37.47
N ARG A 59 -2.90 25.30 38.12
CA ARG A 59 -1.84 25.57 39.10
C ARG A 59 -0.59 26.19 38.46
N ARG A 60 -0.27 25.82 37.20
CA ARG A 60 0.82 26.42 36.41
C ARG A 60 0.49 27.81 35.86
N ARG A 61 -0.77 28.07 35.47
CA ARG A 61 -1.20 29.42 35.05
C ARG A 61 -1.09 30.44 36.18
N LYS A 62 -1.53 30.08 37.39
CA LYS A 62 -1.38 30.95 38.59
C LYS A 62 0.08 31.25 38.95
N LYS A 63 1.00 30.31 38.73
CA LYS A 63 2.44 30.50 39.03
C LYS A 63 3.15 31.34 37.97
N ARG A 64 2.69 31.31 36.70
CA ARG A 64 3.25 32.12 35.60
C ARG A 64 2.82 33.58 35.63
N SER A 65 1.62 33.88 36.10
CA SER A 65 1.15 35.27 36.26
C SER A 65 1.85 36.01 37.40
N ALA A 66 2.33 35.30 38.42
CA ALA A 66 3.12 35.88 39.51
C ALA A 66 4.57 36.20 39.10
N ALA A 67 5.17 35.39 38.23
CA ALA A 67 6.58 35.54 37.81
C ALA A 67 6.79 36.56 36.67
N ALA A 68 5.74 37.05 36.02
CA ALA A 68 5.83 38.05 34.95
C ALA A 68 5.77 39.50 35.46
N ALA A 69 5.53 39.71 36.76
CA ALA A 69 5.46 41.04 37.38
C ALA A 69 6.81 41.53 37.95
N GLU A 70 7.85 40.67 38.00
CA GLU A 70 9.17 41.00 38.53
C GLU A 70 10.27 40.55 37.55
N ALA A 71 10.75 41.46 36.67
CA ALA A 71 12.17 41.69 36.34
C ALA A 71 12.40 42.43 34.99
N PRO A 72 13.51 43.19 34.83
CA PRO A 72 13.62 44.34 33.92
C PRO A 72 14.51 44.13 32.66
N ALA A 73 14.49 45.15 31.78
CA ALA A 73 15.12 45.25 30.47
C ALA A 73 16.65 45.50 30.48
N VAL A 74 17.38 44.95 29.50
CA VAL A 74 18.69 45.44 29.04
C VAL A 74 18.85 45.21 27.52
N ALA A 75 19.50 46.19 26.87
CA ALA A 75 19.64 46.44 25.45
C ALA A 75 21.00 46.03 24.86
N THR A 76 21.21 46.46 23.59
CA THR A 76 22.44 46.63 22.77
C THR A 76 22.76 45.53 21.75
N ALA A 77 23.35 45.78 20.57
CA ALA A 77 23.46 46.91 19.64
C ALA A 77 24.39 46.44 18.49
N GLY A 78 24.27 47.05 17.30
CA GLY A 78 25.30 47.04 16.23
C GLY A 78 24.95 46.17 15.01
N GLN A 79 25.01 46.59 13.74
CA GLN A 79 25.15 47.86 13.00
C GLN A 79 25.34 47.42 11.52
N SER A 80 24.62 48.03 10.57
CA SER A 80 24.83 47.89 9.12
C SER A 80 26.02 48.76 8.64
N PRO A 81 26.36 48.75 7.34
CA PRO A 81 25.78 49.78 6.47
C PRO A 81 25.41 49.31 5.04
N ALA A 82 24.65 50.19 4.39
CA ALA A 82 24.04 50.08 3.06
C ALA A 82 24.93 50.63 1.93
N SER A 83 24.55 50.34 0.68
CA SER A 83 24.66 51.31 -0.43
C SER A 83 23.53 51.11 -1.44
N ALA A 84 23.07 52.22 -2.00
CA ALA A 84 21.94 52.41 -2.91
C ALA A 84 22.45 52.49 -4.38
N ALA A 85 21.67 52.01 -5.37
CA ALA A 85 20.83 52.79 -6.31
C ALA A 85 21.39 52.78 -7.75
N ALA A 86 20.57 52.36 -8.72
CA ALA A 86 20.22 53.08 -9.96
C ALA A 86 19.54 52.12 -10.97
N ALA A 87 18.53 52.63 -11.65
CA ALA A 87 17.66 51.97 -12.62
C ALA A 87 18.25 52.00 -14.04
N GLU A 88 17.78 51.11 -14.93
CA GLU A 88 17.22 51.44 -16.24
C GLU A 88 16.65 50.18 -16.93
N ASP A 89 15.61 50.41 -17.73
CA ASP A 89 14.71 49.46 -18.41
C ASP A 89 15.38 48.63 -19.52
N GLU A 90 14.89 47.41 -19.77
CA GLU A 90 14.50 46.98 -21.13
C GLU A 90 13.67 45.67 -21.15
N GLU A 91 12.86 45.57 -22.21
CA GLU A 91 11.76 44.67 -22.50
C GLU A 91 12.11 43.18 -22.64
N GLY A 92 11.08 42.31 -22.50
CA GLY A 92 11.01 41.12 -23.36
C GLY A 92 10.52 39.81 -22.73
N GLY A 93 9.23 39.51 -22.93
CA GLY A 93 8.82 38.19 -23.45
C GLY A 93 8.68 37.03 -22.47
N GLU A 94 7.48 36.92 -21.91
CA GLU A 94 6.90 35.69 -21.37
C GLU A 94 6.90 34.57 -22.44
N LYS A 95 7.63 33.47 -22.22
CA LYS A 95 7.54 32.25 -23.04
C LYS A 95 6.94 31.11 -22.23
N THR A 96 5.61 31.03 -22.33
CA THR A 96 4.78 29.84 -22.21
C THR A 96 5.48 28.62 -22.81
N THR A 97 5.81 27.64 -21.97
CA THR A 97 6.35 26.35 -22.43
C THR A 97 5.20 25.50 -22.94
N THR A 98 5.20 25.33 -24.26
CA THR A 98 4.30 24.55 -25.09
C THR A 98 4.26 23.08 -24.64
N LEU A 99 3.07 22.60 -24.25
CA LEU A 99 2.77 21.18 -24.12
C LEU A 99 2.61 20.57 -25.52
N VAL A 100 3.55 19.69 -25.89
CA VAL A 100 3.45 18.84 -27.08
C VAL A 100 2.48 17.70 -26.76
N THR A 101 1.24 17.83 -27.21
CA THR A 101 0.34 16.68 -27.40
C THR A 101 0.59 16.10 -28.79
N CYS A 102 1.10 14.87 -28.89
CA CYS A 102 0.98 14.10 -30.12
C CYS A 102 -0.36 13.35 -30.15
N PRO A 103 -1.05 13.30 -31.31
CA PRO A 103 -2.49 13.03 -31.39
C PRO A 103 -2.79 11.59 -31.82
N GLY A 104 -3.88 11.02 -31.31
CA GLY A 104 -4.36 9.75 -31.83
C GLY A 104 -5.44 9.03 -31.04
N PHE A 105 -6.50 9.70 -30.55
CA PHE A 105 -7.75 9.01 -30.20
C PHE A 105 -8.95 9.95 -30.39
N VAL A 106 -9.86 9.51 -31.27
CA VAL A 106 -11.27 9.89 -31.47
C VAL A 106 -11.61 11.28 -32.07
N LYS A 107 -12.05 11.26 -33.34
CA LYS A 107 -12.87 12.32 -33.96
C LYS A 107 -14.19 12.46 -33.20
N ALA A 108 -14.37 13.58 -32.49
CA ALA A 108 -15.68 13.99 -31.99
C ALA A 108 -16.60 14.31 -33.19
N ARG A 109 -17.73 13.60 -33.31
CA ARG A 109 -18.83 14.02 -34.19
C ARG A 109 -19.51 15.22 -33.54
N THR A 110 -19.58 16.31 -34.27
CA THR A 110 -20.36 17.48 -33.93
C THR A 110 -21.85 17.18 -34.10
N SER A 111 -22.64 17.48 -33.09
CA SER A 111 -24.08 17.68 -33.19
C SER A 111 -24.44 18.94 -32.38
N PRO A 112 -25.44 19.73 -32.81
CA PRO A 112 -25.59 21.14 -32.41
C PRO A 112 -26.29 21.31 -31.04
N PRO A 113 -26.23 22.51 -30.43
CA PRO A 113 -26.68 22.71 -29.06
C PRO A 113 -28.20 22.87 -29.02
N ALA A 114 -28.86 22.09 -28.16
CA ALA A 114 -30.17 22.42 -27.65
C ALA A 114 -29.97 23.11 -26.29
N ALA A 115 -30.36 24.38 -26.24
CA ALA A 115 -30.58 25.11 -25.00
C ALA A 115 -31.71 24.44 -24.21
N ASP A 116 -31.53 24.23 -22.90
CA ASP A 116 -32.37 24.87 -21.88
C ASP A 116 -32.22 24.23 -20.49
N THR A 117 -31.95 25.12 -19.53
CA THR A 117 -32.33 25.06 -18.11
C THR A 117 -31.88 23.87 -17.25
N VAL A 118 -30.66 23.95 -16.69
CA VAL A 118 -30.42 23.49 -15.32
C VAL A 118 -29.92 24.68 -14.52
N GLY A 119 -30.81 25.21 -13.67
CA GLY A 119 -30.47 26.27 -12.73
C GLY A 119 -29.27 25.84 -11.89
N SER A 120 -28.19 26.61 -11.96
CA SER A 120 -27.07 26.52 -11.03
C SER A 120 -27.63 26.76 -9.62
N MET A 121 -27.82 25.68 -8.85
CA MET A 121 -28.11 25.80 -7.42
C MET A 121 -26.86 26.36 -6.73
N VAL A 122 -26.83 27.68 -6.60
CA VAL A 122 -25.89 28.37 -5.72
C VAL A 122 -26.27 28.00 -4.28
N LEU A 123 -25.44 27.17 -3.64
CA LEU A 123 -25.54 26.88 -2.20
C LEU A 123 -25.51 28.19 -1.41
N HIS A 124 -26.68 28.66 -0.96
CA HIS A 124 -26.86 29.92 -0.23
C HIS A 124 -26.55 29.81 1.28
N GLY A 125 -25.73 28.86 1.71
CA GLY A 125 -25.39 28.68 3.12
C GLY A 125 -23.95 28.23 3.32
N ARG A 126 -23.23 28.87 4.24
CA ARG A 126 -22.03 28.27 4.85
C ARG A 126 -22.50 27.03 5.61
N VAL A 127 -22.10 25.85 5.15
CA VAL A 127 -22.25 24.61 5.93
C VAL A 127 -21.38 24.76 7.18
N THR A 128 -22.01 24.91 8.35
CA THR A 128 -21.34 25.07 9.66
C THR A 128 -20.97 23.73 10.30
N GLU A 129 -21.23 22.61 9.63
CA GLU A 129 -20.89 21.29 10.13
C GLU A 129 -19.38 21.06 10.09
N HIS A 130 -18.86 20.48 11.18
CA HIS A 130 -17.48 20.05 11.25
C HIS A 130 -17.26 18.88 10.27
N TRP A 131 -16.09 18.81 9.61
CA TRP A 131 -15.78 17.82 8.58
C TRP A 131 -15.96 16.35 9.05
N THR A 132 -15.86 16.11 10.37
CA THR A 132 -16.08 14.80 10.98
C THR A 132 -17.49 14.26 10.74
N SER A 133 -18.49 15.14 10.58
CA SER A 133 -19.88 14.76 10.27
C SER A 133 -20.00 14.05 8.92
N GLN A 134 -19.08 14.33 7.99
CA GLN A 134 -19.07 13.77 6.63
C GLN A 134 -18.11 12.58 6.47
N SER A 135 -17.46 12.13 7.55
CA SER A 135 -16.45 11.06 7.43
C SER A 135 -17.04 9.70 7.07
N VAL A 136 -18.15 9.31 7.70
CA VAL A 136 -18.80 8.01 7.47
C VAL A 136 -19.49 7.97 6.10
N PRO A 137 -20.33 8.96 5.70
CA PRO A 137 -20.93 8.97 4.37
C PRO A 137 -19.88 8.87 3.26
N LEU A 138 -18.82 9.68 3.33
CA LEU A 138 -17.77 9.65 2.31
C LEU A 138 -17.02 8.32 2.25
N LEU A 139 -16.76 7.70 3.40
CA LEU A 139 -16.15 6.36 3.45
C LEU A 139 -17.07 5.31 2.79
N LEU A 140 -18.37 5.36 3.07
CA LEU A 140 -19.34 4.44 2.48
C LEU A 140 -19.54 4.70 0.98
N ASP A 141 -19.38 5.95 0.52
CA ASP A 141 -19.39 6.29 -0.90
C ASP A 141 -18.15 5.76 -1.62
N VAL A 142 -16.96 5.88 -1.00
CA VAL A 142 -15.72 5.31 -1.55
C VAL A 142 -15.82 3.79 -1.68
N TYR A 143 -16.36 3.12 -0.65
CA TYR A 143 -16.47 1.66 -0.59
C TYR A 143 -17.90 1.17 -0.85
N SER A 144 -18.61 1.82 -1.77
CA SER A 144 -20.03 1.52 -2.04
C SER A 144 -20.28 0.08 -2.50
N ALA A 145 -19.30 -0.54 -3.16
CA ALA A 145 -19.32 -1.94 -3.60
C ALA A 145 -19.11 -2.96 -2.46
N LEU A 146 -18.79 -2.50 -1.23
CA LEU A 146 -18.58 -3.36 -0.07
C LEU A 146 -19.75 -3.26 0.90
N ASP A 147 -20.80 -4.04 0.65
CA ASP A 147 -22.00 -4.06 1.49
C ASP A 147 -21.73 -4.37 2.96
N PHE A 148 -20.63 -5.07 3.26
CA PHE A 148 -20.23 -5.36 4.64
C PHE A 148 -20.04 -4.07 5.46
N LEU A 149 -19.41 -3.02 4.92
CA LEU A 149 -19.21 -1.77 5.66
C LEU A 149 -20.54 -1.12 5.97
N ARG A 150 -21.43 -1.02 4.96
CA ARG A 150 -22.79 -0.48 5.15
C ARG A 150 -23.56 -1.26 6.22
N SER A 151 -23.48 -2.59 6.19
CA SER A 151 -24.10 -3.48 7.19
C SER A 151 -23.56 -3.24 8.61
N VAL A 152 -22.24 -3.09 8.77
CA VAL A 152 -21.61 -2.85 10.07
C VAL A 152 -21.97 -1.46 10.61
N TYR A 153 -21.89 -0.41 9.79
CA TYR A 153 -22.26 0.95 10.22
C TYR A 153 -23.75 1.07 10.59
N THR A 154 -24.64 0.43 9.83
CA THR A 154 -26.08 0.42 10.16
C THR A 154 -26.37 -0.34 11.46
N THR A 155 -25.71 -1.47 11.68
CA THR A 155 -25.83 -2.26 12.91
C THR A 155 -25.36 -1.48 14.15
N GLU A 156 -24.19 -0.84 14.07
CA GLU A 156 -23.67 -0.02 15.16
C GLU A 156 -24.49 1.25 15.39
N SER A 157 -25.10 1.82 14.34
CA SER A 157 -26.02 2.95 14.48
C SER A 157 -27.28 2.56 15.23
N ARG A 158 -27.86 1.39 14.93
CA ARG A 158 -29.02 0.84 15.67
C ARG A 158 -28.69 0.52 17.13
N ARG A 159 -27.45 0.12 17.43
CA ARG A 159 -26.98 -0.15 18.81
C ARG A 159 -26.75 1.13 19.63
N GLY A 160 -26.88 2.32 19.03
CA GLY A 160 -26.60 3.60 19.70
C GLY A 160 -25.11 3.87 19.95
N THR A 161 -24.22 2.98 19.48
CA THR A 161 -22.76 3.09 19.61
C THR A 161 -22.15 3.96 18.52
N ALA A 162 -22.80 4.12 17.36
CA ALA A 162 -22.30 5.00 16.29
C ALA A 162 -22.33 6.50 16.65
N ALA A 163 -23.27 6.92 17.50
CA ALA A 163 -23.43 8.32 17.90
C ALA A 163 -22.50 8.76 19.05
N THR A 164 -21.87 7.81 19.76
CA THR A 164 -21.18 8.06 21.04
C THR A 164 -19.65 7.90 20.99
N GLY A 165 -19.08 7.68 19.81
CA GLY A 165 -17.63 7.53 19.61
C GLY A 165 -17.17 6.08 19.78
N GLY A 166 -16.36 5.61 18.83
CA GLY A 166 -15.90 4.23 18.78
C GLY A 166 -14.79 4.04 17.74
N PRO A 167 -14.13 2.87 17.74
CA PRO A 167 -13.01 2.58 16.84
C PRO A 167 -13.38 2.75 15.37
N LEU A 168 -14.57 2.27 14.98
CA LEU A 168 -15.08 2.33 13.61
C LEU A 168 -15.35 3.77 13.11
N LEU A 169 -15.81 4.66 13.99
CA LEU A 169 -16.00 6.07 13.66
C LEU A 169 -14.66 6.80 13.52
N TRP A 170 -13.73 6.54 14.44
CA TRP A 170 -12.41 7.17 14.40
C TRP A 170 -11.57 6.70 13.21
N SER A 171 -11.69 5.44 12.78
CA SER A 171 -11.05 4.98 11.54
C SER A 171 -11.62 5.67 10.30
N ALA A 172 -12.94 5.96 10.26
CA ALA A 172 -13.52 6.76 9.19
C ALA A 172 -12.94 8.19 9.17
N HIS A 173 -12.75 8.82 10.33
CA HIS A 173 -12.10 10.13 10.41
C HIS A 173 -10.66 10.09 9.87
N ILE A 174 -9.88 9.06 10.24
CA ILE A 174 -8.51 8.88 9.75
C ILE A 174 -8.49 8.76 8.22
N PHE A 175 -9.34 7.87 7.68
CA PHE A 175 -9.42 7.61 6.25
C PHE A 175 -9.86 8.84 5.46
N THR A 176 -11.03 9.41 5.80
CA THR A 176 -11.63 10.53 5.08
C THR A 176 -10.78 11.79 5.17
N ARG A 177 -10.14 12.06 6.32
CA ARG A 177 -9.23 13.20 6.42
C ARG A 177 -8.01 13.04 5.51
N THR A 178 -7.46 11.83 5.43
CA THR A 178 -6.32 11.56 4.56
C THR A 178 -6.70 11.65 3.09
N TYR A 179 -7.85 11.08 2.72
CA TYR A 179 -8.40 11.14 1.38
C TYR A 179 -8.61 12.58 0.92
N THR A 180 -9.35 13.37 1.70
CA THR A 180 -9.63 14.78 1.35
C THR A 180 -8.38 15.64 1.28
N MET A 181 -7.38 15.38 2.14
CA MET A 181 -6.10 16.07 2.10
C MET A 181 -5.27 15.72 0.86
N ASN A 182 -5.29 14.46 0.43
CA ASN A 182 -4.54 14.02 -0.75
C ASN A 182 -5.15 14.57 -2.04
N VAL A 183 -6.48 14.56 -2.16
CA VAL A 183 -7.17 15.02 -3.38
C VAL A 183 -7.21 16.55 -3.47
N ARG A 184 -7.44 17.26 -2.35
CA ARG A 184 -7.62 18.72 -2.37
C ARG A 184 -6.32 19.50 -2.39
N TYR A 185 -5.21 18.90 -1.95
CA TYR A 185 -3.92 19.56 -1.86
C TYR A 185 -2.76 18.64 -2.28
N PRO A 186 -2.66 18.27 -3.57
CA PRO A 186 -1.69 17.29 -4.04
C PRO A 186 -0.22 17.76 -3.92
N THR A 187 0.07 19.07 -3.97
CA THR A 187 1.46 19.58 -4.02
C THR A 187 1.77 20.79 -3.15
N HIS A 188 0.79 21.64 -2.80
CA HIS A 188 1.01 22.84 -1.96
C HIS A 188 0.11 22.84 -0.72
N VAL A 189 0.71 22.68 0.46
CA VAL A 189 0.04 22.89 1.75
C VAL A 189 0.99 23.71 2.62
N GLU A 190 0.49 24.74 3.27
CA GLU A 190 1.22 25.42 4.35
C GLU A 190 1.65 24.41 5.42
N ASP A 191 2.91 24.46 5.85
CA ASP A 191 3.45 23.49 6.81
C ASP A 191 2.65 23.43 8.12
N ALA A 192 2.02 24.54 8.51
CA ALA A 192 1.13 24.61 9.67
C ALA A 192 -0.12 23.71 9.52
N LEU A 193 -0.74 23.66 8.33
CA LEU A 193 -1.90 22.83 8.04
C LEU A 193 -1.53 21.35 7.90
N ARG A 194 -0.34 21.03 7.38
CA ARG A 194 0.19 19.66 7.38
C ARG A 194 0.40 19.16 8.80
N LEU A 195 1.06 19.96 9.64
CA LEU A 195 1.38 19.58 11.01
C LEU A 195 0.12 19.45 11.88
N SER A 196 -0.87 20.35 11.71
CA SER A 196 -2.14 20.24 12.43
C SER A 196 -2.92 18.98 12.04
N THR A 197 -2.98 18.68 10.74
CA THR A 197 -3.61 17.46 10.21
C THR A 197 -2.89 16.20 10.73
N GLN A 198 -1.57 16.17 10.71
CA GLN A 198 -0.80 15.03 11.24
C GLN A 198 -1.06 14.79 12.73
N ARG A 199 -1.14 15.86 13.54
CA ARG A 199 -1.49 15.76 14.97
C ARG A 199 -2.90 15.22 15.18
N GLU A 200 -3.85 15.67 14.37
CA GLU A 200 -5.24 15.21 14.41
C GLU A 200 -5.35 13.73 14.01
N LEU A 201 -4.71 13.32 12.91
CA LEU A 201 -4.63 11.91 12.49
C LEU A 201 -4.00 11.03 13.58
N ALA A 202 -2.88 11.47 14.18
CA ALA A 202 -2.22 10.75 15.26
C ALA A 202 -3.12 10.61 16.51
N MET A 203 -3.92 11.64 16.81
CA MET A 203 -4.90 11.60 17.90
C MET A 203 -5.99 10.55 17.64
N TYR A 204 -6.60 10.54 16.45
CA TYR A 204 -7.61 9.54 16.10
C TYR A 204 -7.01 8.13 16.01
N MET A 205 -5.81 7.98 15.46
CA MET A 205 -5.10 6.69 15.42
C MET A 205 -4.90 6.15 16.84
N GLY A 206 -4.38 6.98 17.76
CA GLY A 206 -4.21 6.58 19.15
C GLY A 206 -5.52 6.19 19.85
N LYS A 207 -6.63 6.90 19.56
CA LYS A 207 -7.95 6.53 20.09
C LYS A 207 -8.42 5.18 19.52
N THR A 208 -8.31 5.00 18.21
CA THR A 208 -8.70 3.79 17.48
C THR A 208 -7.97 2.57 18.02
N LEU A 209 -6.64 2.61 18.06
CA LEU A 209 -5.83 1.49 18.53
C LEU A 209 -6.11 1.14 20.00
N ARG A 210 -6.31 2.12 20.87
CA ARG A 210 -6.68 1.86 22.28
C ARG A 210 -8.05 1.18 22.40
N ALA A 211 -9.03 1.59 21.60
CA ALA A 211 -10.35 0.98 21.62
C ALA A 211 -10.35 -0.43 21.02
N VAL A 212 -9.65 -0.63 19.90
CA VAL A 212 -9.45 -1.96 19.30
C VAL A 212 -8.78 -2.91 20.30
N ASN A 213 -7.66 -2.50 20.92
CA ASN A 213 -6.98 -3.32 21.92
C ASN A 213 -7.87 -3.65 23.12
N ARG A 214 -8.65 -2.68 23.60
CA ARG A 214 -9.61 -2.92 24.70
C ARG A 214 -10.69 -3.91 24.28
N ALA A 215 -11.24 -3.76 23.07
CA ALA A 215 -12.29 -4.64 22.57
C ALA A 215 -11.76 -6.07 22.38
N LEU A 216 -10.58 -6.25 21.80
CA LEU A 216 -9.94 -7.55 21.61
C LEU A 216 -9.57 -8.22 22.95
N GLY A 217 -9.28 -7.45 24.00
CA GLY A 217 -9.06 -7.98 25.34
C GLY A 217 -10.32 -8.44 26.07
N ALA A 218 -11.51 -8.12 25.56
CA ALA A 218 -12.78 -8.55 26.14
C ALA A 218 -13.23 -9.92 25.58
N PRO A 219 -13.97 -10.74 26.35
CA PRO A 219 -14.55 -11.98 25.84
C PRO A 219 -15.41 -11.74 24.59
N GLY A 220 -15.20 -12.54 23.55
CA GLY A 220 -15.90 -12.39 22.27
C GLY A 220 -15.47 -11.17 21.43
N GLY A 221 -14.44 -10.42 21.85
CA GLY A 221 -13.97 -9.21 21.17
C GLY A 221 -13.64 -9.41 19.69
N ALA A 222 -12.97 -10.51 19.35
CA ALA A 222 -12.62 -10.85 17.96
C ALA A 222 -13.83 -11.20 17.08
N GLN A 223 -14.97 -11.56 17.68
CA GLN A 223 -16.22 -11.87 16.96
C GLN A 223 -16.97 -10.61 16.52
N ARG A 224 -16.54 -9.42 16.96
CA ARG A 224 -17.22 -8.18 16.62
C ARG A 224 -16.83 -7.68 15.24
N ASP A 225 -17.81 -7.43 14.38
CA ASP A 225 -17.59 -6.97 13.00
C ASP A 225 -17.09 -5.53 12.91
N ASP A 226 -17.43 -4.68 13.87
CA ASP A 226 -16.91 -3.31 13.95
C ASP A 226 -15.39 -3.30 14.15
N ILE A 227 -14.84 -4.27 14.89
CA ILE A 227 -13.40 -4.40 15.11
C ILE A 227 -12.70 -4.90 13.85
N LEU A 228 -13.23 -5.93 13.18
CA LEU A 228 -12.68 -6.40 11.90
C LEU A 228 -12.71 -5.29 10.84
N ALA A 229 -13.83 -4.57 10.73
CA ALA A 229 -13.98 -3.43 9.82
C ALA A 229 -13.00 -2.31 10.13
N THR A 230 -12.83 -1.97 11.41
CA THR A 230 -11.88 -0.93 11.83
C THR A 230 -10.47 -1.27 11.35
N VAL A 231 -9.98 -2.49 11.64
CA VAL A 231 -8.61 -2.89 11.26
C VAL A 231 -8.47 -2.94 9.73
N TRP A 232 -9.51 -3.34 9.00
CA TRP A 232 -9.52 -3.34 7.54
C TRP A 232 -9.42 -1.91 6.97
N ILE A 233 -10.16 -0.95 7.54
CA ILE A 233 -10.07 0.47 7.16
C ILE A 233 -8.66 1.01 7.44
N LEU A 234 -8.05 0.64 8.57
CA LEU A 234 -6.68 1.05 8.89
C LEU A 234 -5.67 0.49 7.88
N ALA A 235 -5.80 -0.77 7.47
CA ALA A 235 -4.95 -1.35 6.42
C ALA A 235 -5.08 -0.57 5.09
N ASN A 236 -6.30 -0.24 4.65
CA ASN A 236 -6.48 0.55 3.43
C ASN A 236 -6.01 2.01 3.58
N TYR A 237 -6.12 2.58 4.79
CA TYR A 237 -5.55 3.90 5.09
C TYR A 237 -4.04 3.94 4.84
N GLU A 238 -3.30 2.88 5.20
CA GLU A 238 -1.85 2.84 4.97
C GLU A 238 -1.50 2.88 3.47
N VAL A 239 -2.30 2.24 2.61
CA VAL A 239 -2.17 2.32 1.13
C VAL A 239 -2.42 3.75 0.65
N LEU A 240 -3.48 4.39 1.15
CA LEU A 240 -3.80 5.77 0.81
C LEU A 240 -2.71 6.75 1.27
N ALA A 241 -2.14 6.53 2.46
CA ALA A 241 -1.13 7.36 3.08
C ALA A 241 0.29 7.13 2.51
N GLY A 242 0.51 6.05 1.75
CA GLY A 242 1.81 5.73 1.16
C GLY A 242 2.84 5.31 2.19
N THR A 243 2.44 4.46 3.14
CA THR A 243 3.29 4.08 4.28
C THR A 243 3.90 2.68 4.16
N LEU A 244 3.58 1.92 3.10
CA LEU A 244 4.07 0.54 2.93
C LEU A 244 5.59 0.53 2.69
N GLY A 245 6.13 1.54 2.01
CA GLY A 245 7.57 1.68 1.75
C GLY A 245 8.40 2.29 2.89
N ARG A 246 7.81 2.62 4.05
CA ARG A 246 8.56 3.22 5.17
C ARG A 246 9.49 2.17 5.80
N GLN A 247 10.79 2.47 5.78
CA GLN A 247 11.87 1.61 6.28
C GLN A 247 11.73 1.37 7.80
N GLN A 248 11.10 0.24 8.15
CA GLN A 248 11.07 -0.39 9.47
C GLN A 248 11.07 -1.92 9.25
N PRO A 249 11.54 -2.72 10.22
CA PRO A 249 11.57 -4.18 10.08
C PRO A 249 10.20 -4.80 9.76
N VAL A 250 9.10 -4.13 10.14
CA VAL A 250 7.72 -4.43 9.73
C VAL A 250 7.01 -3.10 9.52
N ASN A 251 6.34 -2.90 8.38
CA ASN A 251 5.58 -1.67 8.11
C ASN A 251 4.19 -1.70 8.75
N ALA A 252 3.54 -0.54 8.89
CA ALA A 252 2.24 -0.43 9.56
C ALA A 252 1.14 -1.25 8.86
N TRP A 253 1.17 -1.31 7.53
CA TRP A 253 0.23 -2.11 6.73
C TRP A 253 0.33 -3.61 7.05
N GLN A 254 1.55 -4.15 7.13
CA GLN A 254 1.82 -5.54 7.53
C GLN A 254 1.33 -5.84 8.95
N LEU A 255 1.45 -4.88 9.88
CA LEU A 255 0.92 -5.02 11.23
C LEU A 255 -0.62 -5.12 11.22
N HIS A 256 -1.30 -4.27 10.43
CA HIS A 256 -2.75 -4.33 10.30
C HIS A 256 -3.23 -5.62 9.62
N ALA A 257 -2.56 -6.05 8.56
CA ALA A 257 -2.86 -7.30 7.87
C ALA A 257 -2.62 -8.53 8.76
N SER A 258 -1.56 -8.54 9.59
CA SER A 258 -1.35 -9.55 10.63
C SER A 258 -2.44 -9.51 11.72
N GLY A 259 -2.94 -8.32 12.05
CA GLY A 259 -4.09 -8.11 12.93
C GLY A 259 -5.38 -8.69 12.35
N LEU A 260 -5.65 -8.48 11.06
CA LEU A 260 -6.78 -9.09 10.35
C LEU A 260 -6.70 -10.61 10.42
N TYR A 261 -5.55 -11.19 10.09
CA TYR A 261 -5.33 -12.63 10.22
C TYR A 261 -5.64 -13.15 11.63
N SER A 262 -5.12 -12.47 12.66
CA SER A 262 -5.36 -12.87 14.06
C SER A 262 -6.85 -12.86 14.43
N ILE A 263 -7.61 -11.88 13.93
CA ILE A 263 -9.07 -11.80 14.13
C ILE A 263 -9.78 -12.92 13.37
N LEU A 264 -9.45 -13.16 12.10
CA LEU A 264 -10.04 -14.23 11.29
C LEU A 264 -9.79 -15.61 11.92
N LYS A 265 -8.57 -15.85 12.40
CA LYS A 265 -8.21 -17.06 13.14
C LYS A 265 -9.04 -17.24 14.40
N ALA A 266 -9.25 -16.18 15.18
CA ALA A 266 -10.07 -16.24 16.39
C ALA A 266 -11.58 -16.44 16.09
N ARG A 267 -12.06 -16.00 14.90
CA ARG A 267 -13.42 -16.27 14.42
C ARG A 267 -13.63 -17.73 14.01
N GLY A 268 -12.59 -18.35 13.46
CA GLY A 268 -12.60 -19.74 13.01
C GLY A 268 -13.48 -19.97 11.77
N GLY A 269 -13.43 -21.19 11.21
CA GLY A 269 -14.18 -21.55 10.01
C GLY A 269 -15.71 -21.59 10.19
N GLY A 270 -16.19 -21.64 11.43
CA GLY A 270 -17.63 -21.74 11.72
C GLY A 270 -18.45 -20.57 11.20
N ALA A 271 -17.92 -19.34 11.30
CA ALA A 271 -18.58 -18.14 10.78
C ALA A 271 -18.74 -18.16 9.25
N LEU A 272 -17.87 -18.89 8.54
CA LEU A 272 -17.87 -18.97 7.08
C LEU A 272 -18.99 -19.85 6.52
N ARG A 273 -19.76 -20.55 7.36
CA ARG A 273 -20.95 -21.30 6.91
C ARG A 273 -22.14 -20.40 6.57
N ALA A 274 -22.12 -19.15 7.04
CA ALA A 274 -23.17 -18.18 6.77
C ALA A 274 -22.65 -17.09 5.83
N SER A 275 -23.48 -16.70 4.85
CA SER A 275 -23.18 -15.60 3.91
C SER A 275 -22.76 -14.32 4.63
N ALA A 276 -23.45 -13.94 5.72
CA ALA A 276 -23.11 -12.77 6.52
C ALA A 276 -21.68 -12.82 7.12
N GLY A 277 -21.21 -14.02 7.49
CA GLY A 277 -19.85 -14.21 7.98
C GLY A 277 -18.79 -14.11 6.89
N ARG A 278 -19.17 -14.35 5.62
CA ARG A 278 -18.27 -14.22 4.46
C ARG A 278 -18.10 -12.80 3.95
N MET A 279 -19.13 -11.94 4.12
CA MET A 279 -19.12 -10.56 3.64
C MET A 279 -17.89 -9.76 4.11
N ALA A 280 -17.48 -9.94 5.37
CA ALA A 280 -16.28 -9.29 5.93
C ALA A 280 -15.02 -10.16 5.79
N PHE A 281 -15.17 -11.47 5.62
CA PHE A 281 -14.06 -12.40 5.43
C PHE A 281 -13.33 -12.12 4.13
N TRP A 282 -14.01 -12.06 2.98
CA TRP A 282 -13.32 -11.92 1.68
C TRP A 282 -12.44 -10.67 1.59
N PRO A 283 -12.90 -9.45 1.95
CA PRO A 283 -12.05 -8.27 1.91
C PRO A 283 -10.87 -8.34 2.90
N ALA A 284 -11.08 -8.93 4.09
CA ALA A 284 -10.03 -9.08 5.09
C ALA A 284 -9.00 -10.14 4.68
N PHE A 285 -9.46 -11.28 4.20
CA PHE A 285 -8.61 -12.39 3.77
C PHE A 285 -7.82 -12.03 2.51
N ASN A 286 -8.39 -11.24 1.59
CA ASN A 286 -7.66 -10.70 0.44
C ASN A 286 -6.43 -9.89 0.87
N ILE A 287 -6.54 -9.01 1.88
CA ILE A 287 -5.39 -8.27 2.42
C ILE A 287 -4.33 -9.22 3.01
N VAL A 288 -4.77 -10.27 3.72
CA VAL A 288 -3.88 -11.29 4.28
C VAL A 288 -3.14 -12.08 3.18
N GLN A 289 -3.84 -12.46 2.11
CA GLN A 289 -3.24 -13.14 0.95
C GLN A 289 -2.29 -12.22 0.19
N LEU A 290 -2.68 -10.96 0.01
CA LEU A 290 -1.83 -9.95 -0.61
C LEU A 290 -0.56 -9.73 0.21
N GLN A 291 -0.64 -9.72 1.54
CA GLN A 291 0.55 -9.67 2.39
C GLN A 291 1.45 -10.88 2.13
N ALA A 292 0.91 -12.09 2.16
CA ALA A 292 1.67 -13.31 1.91
C ALA A 292 2.37 -13.29 0.54
N LEU A 293 1.62 -12.85 -0.49
CA LEU A 293 2.12 -12.69 -1.83
C LEU A 293 3.19 -11.61 -1.89
N ILE A 294 3.04 -10.45 -1.23
CA ILE A 294 4.03 -9.35 -1.23
C ILE A 294 5.32 -9.78 -0.52
N VAL A 295 5.24 -10.40 0.65
CA VAL A 295 6.41 -10.67 1.50
C VAL A 295 7.05 -12.05 1.27
N ASN A 296 6.57 -12.81 0.28
CA ASN A 296 7.12 -14.11 -0.10
C ASN A 296 7.03 -15.19 0.98
N VAL A 297 5.90 -15.26 1.67
CA VAL A 297 5.61 -16.29 2.70
C VAL A 297 4.36 -17.09 2.30
N PRO A 298 4.18 -18.32 2.82
CA PRO A 298 2.94 -19.05 2.58
C PRO A 298 1.75 -18.30 3.18
N CYS A 299 0.56 -18.52 2.62
CA CYS A 299 -0.69 -18.08 3.26
C CYS A 299 -0.85 -18.76 4.63
N PRO A 300 -1.69 -18.21 5.53
CA PRO A 300 -1.92 -18.81 6.85
C PRO A 300 -2.31 -20.29 6.78
N ALA A 301 -1.94 -21.07 7.80
CA ALA A 301 -2.17 -22.51 7.84
C ALA A 301 -3.65 -22.89 7.75
N GLU A 302 -4.54 -22.03 8.25
CA GLU A 302 -5.99 -22.23 8.22
C GLU A 302 -6.62 -21.92 6.85
N THR A 303 -5.83 -21.43 5.87
CA THR A 303 -6.32 -21.05 4.54
C THR A 303 -7.08 -22.19 3.85
N ASP A 304 -6.51 -23.39 3.83
CA ASP A 304 -7.15 -24.53 3.15
C ASP A 304 -8.46 -24.93 3.84
N GLU A 305 -8.50 -24.87 5.17
CA GLU A 305 -9.73 -25.11 5.94
C GLU A 305 -10.80 -24.07 5.59
N TRP A 306 -10.45 -22.78 5.60
CA TRP A 306 -11.40 -21.70 5.31
C TRP A 306 -11.95 -21.78 3.90
N LEU A 307 -11.08 -22.00 2.90
CA LEU A 307 -11.48 -22.11 1.51
C LEU A 307 -12.31 -23.38 1.25
N ALA A 308 -12.00 -24.50 1.92
CA ALA A 308 -12.80 -25.72 1.83
C ALA A 308 -14.22 -25.54 2.41
N VAL A 309 -14.36 -24.81 3.52
CA VAL A 309 -15.69 -24.44 4.07
C VAL A 309 -16.45 -23.57 3.06
N CYS A 310 -15.77 -22.63 2.40
CA CYS A 310 -16.39 -21.81 1.37
C CYS A 310 -16.84 -22.63 0.16
N GLU A 311 -15.98 -23.53 -0.33
CA GLU A 311 -16.25 -24.41 -1.47
C GLU A 311 -17.41 -25.37 -1.22
N ALA A 312 -17.51 -25.93 -0.01
CA ALA A 312 -18.57 -26.87 0.35
C ALA A 312 -19.98 -26.23 0.33
N SER A 313 -20.08 -24.90 0.46
CA SER A 313 -21.35 -24.18 0.41
C SER A 313 -21.19 -22.84 -0.31
N LEU A 314 -20.90 -22.90 -1.61
CA LEU A 314 -20.65 -21.72 -2.43
C LEU A 314 -21.90 -20.83 -2.54
N HIS A 315 -21.74 -19.53 -2.29
CA HIS A 315 -22.80 -18.54 -2.55
C HIS A 315 -22.63 -17.89 -3.92
N ASP A 316 -23.73 -17.35 -4.46
CA ASP A 316 -23.74 -16.66 -5.74
C ASP A 316 -22.71 -15.52 -5.77
N GLY A 317 -21.94 -15.43 -6.86
CA GLY A 317 -20.89 -14.42 -7.05
C GLY A 317 -19.55 -14.70 -6.36
N GLU A 318 -19.45 -15.73 -5.51
CA GLU A 318 -18.20 -16.01 -4.77
C GLU A 318 -17.20 -16.88 -5.54
N GLU A 319 -17.63 -17.58 -6.61
CA GLU A 319 -16.82 -18.62 -7.26
C GLU A 319 -15.47 -18.09 -7.76
N LEU A 320 -15.47 -17.00 -8.52
CA LEU A 320 -14.22 -16.42 -9.04
C LEU A 320 -13.26 -16.06 -7.89
N THR A 321 -13.81 -15.46 -6.83
CA THR A 321 -13.03 -15.07 -5.65
C THR A 321 -12.41 -16.26 -4.94
N LEU A 322 -13.19 -17.33 -4.76
CA LEU A 322 -12.71 -18.59 -4.19
C LEU A 322 -11.59 -19.20 -5.05
N ARG A 323 -11.79 -19.31 -6.37
CA ARG A 323 -10.81 -19.92 -7.29
C ARG A 323 -9.50 -19.15 -7.32
N ILE A 324 -9.55 -17.82 -7.29
CA ILE A 324 -8.36 -16.98 -7.23
C ILE A 324 -7.69 -17.06 -5.86
N ALA A 325 -8.46 -17.11 -4.78
CA ALA A 325 -7.90 -17.31 -3.45
C ALA A 325 -7.15 -18.66 -3.34
N GLN A 326 -7.70 -19.74 -3.89
CA GLN A 326 -7.05 -21.04 -3.99
C GLN A 326 -5.77 -20.97 -4.83
N TYR A 327 -5.81 -20.30 -5.98
CA TYR A 327 -4.65 -20.08 -6.85
C TYR A 327 -3.53 -19.33 -6.12
N ILE A 328 -3.84 -18.21 -5.46
CA ILE A 328 -2.87 -17.41 -4.70
C ILE A 328 -2.25 -18.22 -3.57
N ALA A 329 -3.04 -19.03 -2.84
CA ALA A 329 -2.53 -19.88 -1.76
C ALA A 329 -1.46 -20.86 -2.26
N ARG A 330 -1.72 -21.56 -3.39
CA ARG A 330 -0.76 -22.47 -4.02
C ARG A 330 0.49 -21.73 -4.50
N VAL A 331 0.31 -20.58 -5.14
CA VAL A 331 1.43 -19.73 -5.60
C VAL A 331 2.30 -19.28 -4.43
N CYS A 332 1.72 -18.79 -3.34
CA CYS A 332 2.45 -18.34 -2.16
C CYS A 332 3.27 -19.48 -1.51
N ALA A 333 2.74 -20.70 -1.49
CA ALA A 333 3.45 -21.86 -0.97
C ALA A 333 4.72 -22.18 -1.79
N VAL A 334 4.62 -22.18 -3.12
CA VAL A 334 5.78 -22.38 -4.00
C VAL A 334 6.77 -21.22 -3.89
N GLN A 335 6.28 -19.99 -3.98
CA GLN A 335 7.07 -18.76 -3.90
C GLN A 335 7.92 -18.71 -2.63
N ALA A 336 7.35 -19.08 -1.48
CA ALA A 336 8.08 -19.07 -0.21
C ALA A 336 9.27 -20.04 -0.20
N ARG A 337 9.10 -21.24 -0.78
CA ARG A 337 10.17 -22.22 -0.91
C ARG A 337 11.26 -21.76 -1.87
N ILE A 338 10.87 -21.22 -3.03
CA ILE A 338 11.83 -20.63 -3.99
C ILE A 338 12.64 -19.53 -3.29
N MET A 339 11.96 -18.62 -2.60
CA MET A 339 12.62 -17.52 -1.90
C MET A 339 13.59 -18.04 -0.83
N ALA A 340 13.23 -19.09 -0.08
CA ALA A 340 14.13 -19.69 0.90
C ALA A 340 15.45 -20.18 0.28
N HIS A 341 15.40 -20.87 -0.87
CA HIS A 341 16.62 -21.30 -1.57
C HIS A 341 17.42 -20.11 -2.11
N LEU A 342 16.75 -19.11 -2.70
CA LEU A 342 17.41 -17.92 -3.22
C LEU A 342 18.14 -17.15 -2.11
N CYS A 343 17.49 -16.91 -0.96
CA CYS A 343 18.09 -16.23 0.17
C CYS A 343 19.26 -17.01 0.78
N ALA A 344 19.19 -18.34 0.79
CA ALA A 344 20.23 -19.20 1.32
C ALA A 344 21.39 -19.47 0.32
N ALA A 345 21.26 -19.03 -0.93
CA ALA A 345 22.13 -19.46 -2.03
C ALA A 345 22.25 -21.00 -2.13
N ASP A 346 21.15 -21.71 -1.86
CA ASP A 346 21.14 -23.17 -1.73
C ASP A 346 20.94 -23.84 -3.10
N PHE A 347 22.02 -24.01 -3.85
CA PHE A 347 21.99 -24.63 -5.19
C PHE A 347 21.54 -26.09 -5.16
N ARG A 348 21.99 -26.86 -4.16
CA ARG A 348 21.71 -28.30 -4.08
C ARG A 348 20.25 -28.54 -3.74
N GLY A 349 19.75 -27.93 -2.66
CA GLY A 349 18.34 -28.05 -2.30
C GLY A 349 17.42 -27.49 -3.38
N ALA A 350 17.80 -26.38 -4.03
CA ALA A 350 17.07 -25.84 -5.17
C ALA A 350 16.97 -26.84 -6.34
N SER A 351 18.06 -27.56 -6.65
CA SER A 351 18.09 -28.58 -7.70
C SER A 351 17.20 -29.76 -7.34
N ASP A 352 17.29 -30.25 -6.10
CA ASP A 352 16.51 -31.38 -5.60
C ASP A 352 14.99 -31.06 -5.62
N ASP A 353 14.62 -29.84 -5.22
CA ASP A 353 13.22 -29.40 -5.12
C ASP A 353 12.64 -28.89 -6.45
N TYR A 354 13.47 -28.60 -7.46
CA TYR A 354 13.08 -27.88 -8.67
C TYR A 354 11.83 -28.46 -9.35
N ALA A 355 11.81 -29.79 -9.56
CA ALA A 355 10.71 -30.46 -10.24
C ALA A 355 9.37 -30.27 -9.49
N SER A 356 9.39 -30.41 -8.16
CA SER A 356 8.21 -30.21 -7.31
C SER A 356 7.74 -28.76 -7.33
N LEU A 357 8.67 -27.80 -7.24
CA LEU A 357 8.36 -26.37 -7.25
C LEU A 357 7.71 -25.96 -8.58
N ARG A 358 8.28 -26.41 -9.70
CA ARG A 358 7.73 -26.13 -11.03
C ARG A 358 6.37 -26.79 -11.23
N GLN A 359 6.22 -28.05 -10.81
CA GLN A 359 4.94 -28.75 -10.93
C GLN A 359 3.84 -28.04 -10.12
N GLY A 360 4.15 -27.56 -8.91
CA GLY A 360 3.18 -26.83 -8.09
C GLY A 360 2.62 -25.55 -8.76
N LEU A 361 3.43 -24.83 -9.55
CA LEU A 361 2.93 -23.70 -10.34
C LEU A 361 2.07 -24.16 -11.52
N LEU A 362 2.48 -25.21 -12.23
CA LEU A 362 1.71 -25.76 -13.34
C LEU A 362 0.36 -26.31 -12.89
N ASP A 363 0.30 -27.01 -11.76
CA ASP A 363 -0.94 -27.54 -11.18
C ASP A 363 -1.89 -26.40 -10.75
N ALA A 364 -1.35 -25.27 -10.29
CA ALA A 364 -2.14 -24.08 -9.97
C ALA A 364 -2.71 -23.45 -11.25
N ASP A 365 -1.89 -23.29 -12.29
CA ASP A 365 -2.29 -22.77 -13.60
C ASP A 365 -3.35 -23.67 -14.25
N GLU A 366 -3.13 -24.98 -14.31
CA GLU A 366 -4.05 -25.94 -14.91
C GLU A 366 -5.41 -25.95 -14.21
N ALA A 367 -5.42 -25.93 -12.86
CA ALA A 367 -6.66 -25.89 -12.10
C ALA A 367 -7.46 -24.60 -12.36
N PHE A 368 -6.78 -23.45 -12.46
CA PHE A 368 -7.46 -22.18 -12.75
C PHE A 368 -7.94 -22.10 -14.21
N GLU A 369 -7.14 -22.58 -15.17
CA GLU A 369 -7.54 -22.66 -16.57
C GLU A 369 -8.71 -23.63 -16.79
N ALA A 370 -8.76 -24.74 -16.06
CA ALA A 370 -9.89 -25.65 -16.08
C ALA A 370 -11.19 -24.95 -15.65
N TYR A 371 -11.13 -24.14 -14.58
CA TYR A 371 -12.26 -23.31 -14.17
C TYR A 371 -12.67 -22.31 -15.27
N LEU A 372 -11.71 -21.61 -15.89
CA LEU A 372 -12.01 -20.66 -16.97
C LEU A 372 -12.70 -21.32 -18.17
N ARG A 373 -12.36 -22.57 -18.49
CA ARG A 373 -13.02 -23.33 -19.57
C ARG A 373 -14.48 -23.67 -19.26
N THR A 374 -14.81 -23.87 -18.00
CA THR A 374 -16.18 -24.21 -17.55
C THR A 374 -17.00 -22.99 -17.17
N ARG A 375 -16.37 -21.82 -17.00
CA ARG A 375 -17.02 -20.58 -16.60
C ARG A 375 -17.94 -20.07 -17.71
N SER A 376 -19.19 -19.76 -17.37
CA SER A 376 -20.10 -19.07 -18.29
C SER A 376 -19.56 -17.67 -18.64
N PRO A 377 -19.65 -17.22 -19.90
CA PRO A 377 -19.24 -15.87 -20.28
C PRO A 377 -19.99 -14.82 -19.45
N LEU A 378 -19.27 -13.77 -19.02
CA LEU A 378 -19.87 -12.66 -18.28
C LEU A 378 -21.00 -12.01 -19.09
N ARG A 379 -22.09 -11.66 -18.40
CA ARG A 379 -23.10 -10.76 -18.97
C ARG A 379 -22.50 -9.34 -19.07
N PRO A 380 -22.55 -8.69 -20.24
CA PRO A 380 -21.94 -7.36 -20.43
C PRO A 380 -22.46 -6.24 -19.51
N ASP A 381 -23.67 -6.39 -18.96
CA ASP A 381 -24.40 -5.32 -18.24
C ASP A 381 -24.50 -5.51 -16.71
N GLY A 382 -23.64 -6.35 -16.10
CA GLY A 382 -23.68 -6.62 -14.65
C GLY A 382 -22.72 -5.72 -13.83
N ASP A 383 -23.15 -5.31 -12.63
CA ASP A 383 -22.31 -4.60 -11.63
C ASP A 383 -21.04 -5.39 -11.23
N ASP A 384 -20.96 -6.69 -11.56
CA ASP A 384 -19.85 -7.59 -11.27
C ASP A 384 -18.58 -7.38 -12.13
N VAL A 385 -18.67 -6.67 -13.27
CA VAL A 385 -17.54 -6.56 -14.22
C VAL A 385 -16.30 -5.91 -13.60
N ALA A 386 -16.47 -4.87 -12.78
CA ALA A 386 -15.34 -4.16 -12.16
C ALA A 386 -14.62 -5.00 -11.10
N MET A 387 -15.37 -5.78 -10.30
CA MET A 387 -14.80 -6.68 -9.31
C MET A 387 -14.09 -7.85 -9.99
N ASP A 388 -14.66 -8.38 -11.08
CA ASP A 388 -14.06 -9.40 -11.91
C ASP A 388 -12.71 -8.96 -12.50
N VAL A 389 -12.64 -7.75 -13.06
CA VAL A 389 -11.41 -7.17 -13.59
C VAL A 389 -10.35 -7.04 -12.50
N TYR A 390 -10.73 -6.60 -11.30
CA TYR A 390 -9.81 -6.56 -10.16
C TYR A 390 -9.26 -7.95 -9.81
N MET A 391 -10.15 -8.94 -9.68
CA MET A 391 -9.75 -10.29 -9.32
C MET A 391 -8.84 -10.91 -10.38
N GLN A 392 -9.13 -10.71 -11.66
CA GLN A 392 -8.25 -11.13 -12.77
C GLN A 392 -6.87 -10.44 -12.72
N ASN A 393 -6.84 -9.13 -12.42
CA ASN A 393 -5.58 -8.41 -12.26
C ASN A 393 -4.76 -8.92 -11.06
N LEU A 394 -5.42 -9.34 -9.99
CA LEU A 394 -4.76 -9.96 -8.84
C LEU A 394 -4.17 -11.34 -9.20
N GLN A 395 -4.88 -12.14 -10.00
CA GLN A 395 -4.35 -13.40 -10.53
C GLN A 395 -3.14 -13.15 -11.44
N CYS A 396 -3.22 -12.18 -12.36
CA CYS A 396 -2.11 -11.79 -13.22
C CYS A 396 -0.90 -11.32 -12.40
N ALA A 397 -1.12 -10.57 -11.32
CA ALA A 397 -0.07 -10.15 -10.41
C ALA A 397 0.63 -11.35 -9.74
N ALA A 398 -0.14 -12.36 -9.31
CA ALA A 398 0.41 -13.60 -8.77
C ALA A 398 1.20 -14.42 -9.82
N VAL A 399 0.74 -14.47 -11.08
CA VAL A 399 1.48 -15.09 -12.21
C VAL A 399 2.81 -14.38 -12.43
N ILE A 400 2.78 -13.05 -12.57
CA ILE A 400 3.99 -12.22 -12.78
C ILE A 400 5.00 -12.49 -11.67
N LYS A 401 4.55 -12.47 -10.42
CA LYS A 401 5.44 -12.61 -9.28
C LYS A 401 6.05 -14.00 -9.16
N SER A 402 5.23 -15.05 -9.25
CA SER A 402 5.70 -16.43 -9.18
C SER A 402 6.66 -16.79 -10.32
N ASN A 403 6.36 -16.35 -11.55
CA ASN A 403 7.21 -16.60 -12.70
C ASN A 403 8.51 -15.80 -12.65
N HIS A 404 8.50 -14.60 -12.06
CA HIS A 404 9.74 -13.86 -11.81
C HIS A 404 10.68 -14.66 -10.88
N LEU A 405 10.16 -15.24 -9.80
CA LEU A 405 10.94 -16.08 -8.89
C LEU A 405 11.38 -17.39 -9.54
N MET A 406 10.51 -18.04 -10.31
CA MET A 406 10.87 -19.24 -11.08
C MET A 406 12.00 -18.95 -12.07
N GLN A 407 11.96 -17.81 -12.74
CA GLN A 407 13.01 -17.35 -13.64
C GLN A 407 14.34 -17.14 -12.89
N MET A 408 14.30 -16.56 -11.69
CA MET A 408 15.50 -16.40 -10.84
C MET A 408 16.06 -17.73 -10.34
N LEU A 409 15.18 -18.68 -9.99
CA LEU A 409 15.60 -20.04 -9.63
C LEU A 409 16.27 -20.75 -10.79
N CYS A 410 15.71 -20.63 -12.00
CA CYS A 410 16.34 -21.18 -13.20
C CYS A 410 17.73 -20.58 -13.42
N ASN A 411 17.87 -19.25 -13.28
CA ASN A 411 19.16 -18.58 -13.36
C ASN A 411 20.16 -19.18 -12.37
N LEU A 412 19.81 -19.26 -11.08
CA LEU A 412 20.67 -19.83 -10.03
C LEU A 412 21.16 -21.22 -10.45
N LEU A 413 20.25 -22.09 -10.90
CA LEU A 413 20.57 -23.46 -11.27
C LEU A 413 21.38 -23.60 -12.56
N THR A 414 21.37 -22.61 -13.46
CA THR A 414 22.26 -22.64 -14.64
C THR A 414 23.74 -22.59 -14.25
N HIS A 415 24.07 -22.04 -13.08
CA HIS A 415 25.44 -22.01 -12.54
C HIS A 415 25.80 -23.27 -11.72
N HIS A 416 24.85 -24.19 -11.53
CA HIS A 416 25.07 -25.41 -10.78
C HIS A 416 25.36 -26.59 -11.72
N ALA A 417 26.64 -26.89 -11.94
CA ALA A 417 27.06 -27.96 -12.84
C ALA A 417 26.52 -29.36 -12.46
N ALA A 418 26.23 -29.60 -11.17
CA ALA A 418 25.67 -30.85 -10.66
C ALA A 418 24.13 -30.86 -10.65
N CYS A 419 23.46 -29.86 -11.24
CA CYS A 419 22.02 -29.80 -11.31
C CYS A 419 21.46 -31.02 -12.04
N ALA A 420 20.44 -31.65 -11.46
CA ALA A 420 19.78 -32.80 -12.06
C ALA A 420 19.00 -32.43 -13.34
N VAL A 421 18.66 -31.14 -13.49
CA VAL A 421 17.90 -30.62 -14.64
C VAL A 421 18.89 -30.18 -15.73
N PRO A 422 18.75 -30.67 -16.98
CA PRO A 422 19.62 -30.27 -18.06
C PRO A 422 19.59 -28.76 -18.31
N LEU A 423 20.74 -28.19 -18.67
CA LEU A 423 20.89 -26.74 -18.90
C LEU A 423 19.92 -26.21 -19.98
N ALA A 424 19.75 -26.95 -21.08
CA ALA A 424 18.78 -26.59 -22.13
C ALA A 424 17.34 -26.54 -21.61
N THR A 425 16.97 -27.45 -20.70
CA THR A 425 15.66 -27.49 -20.06
C THR A 425 15.46 -26.29 -19.13
N LEU A 426 16.47 -25.91 -18.35
CA LEU A 426 16.44 -24.71 -17.51
C LEU A 426 16.23 -23.44 -18.35
N PHE A 427 16.92 -23.31 -19.49
CA PHE A 427 16.71 -22.19 -20.42
C PHE A 427 15.31 -22.18 -21.03
N ALA A 428 14.78 -23.34 -21.43
CA ALA A 428 13.41 -23.45 -21.94
C ALA A 428 12.37 -23.03 -20.89
N HIS A 429 12.53 -23.49 -19.64
CA HIS A 429 11.64 -23.12 -18.54
C HIS A 429 11.74 -21.65 -18.17
N ARG A 430 12.96 -21.08 -18.18
CA ARG A 430 13.18 -19.64 -18.01
C ARG A 430 12.44 -18.83 -19.09
N ARG A 431 12.55 -19.21 -20.37
CA ARG A 431 11.81 -18.56 -21.48
C ARG A 431 10.30 -18.64 -21.29
N HIS A 432 9.79 -19.79 -20.86
CA HIS A 432 8.37 -19.95 -20.54
C HIS A 432 7.93 -18.97 -19.43
N ALA A 433 8.69 -18.86 -18.34
CA ALA A 433 8.40 -17.92 -17.25
C ALA A 433 8.40 -16.46 -17.74
N LEU A 434 9.39 -16.07 -18.56
CA LEU A 434 9.44 -14.74 -19.17
C LEU A 434 8.22 -14.45 -20.04
N HIS A 435 7.75 -15.44 -20.82
CA HIS A 435 6.55 -15.28 -21.64
C HIS A 435 5.30 -15.09 -20.76
N ARG A 436 5.12 -15.91 -19.71
CA ARG A 436 4.02 -15.79 -18.75
C ARG A 436 3.97 -14.40 -18.10
N ILE A 437 5.11 -13.87 -17.65
CA ILE A 437 5.22 -12.51 -17.09
C ILE A 437 4.68 -11.47 -18.08
N ASN A 438 5.10 -11.55 -19.34
CA ASN A 438 4.74 -10.53 -20.34
C ASN A 438 3.28 -10.65 -20.80
N THR A 439 2.74 -11.86 -20.91
CA THR A 439 1.32 -12.08 -21.21
C THR A 439 0.43 -11.53 -20.10
N SER A 440 0.77 -11.78 -18.83
CA SER A 440 0.03 -11.22 -17.69
C SER A 440 0.21 -9.71 -17.54
N ALA A 441 1.38 -9.16 -17.85
CA ALA A 441 1.59 -7.71 -17.88
C ALA A 441 0.74 -7.03 -18.96
N GLN A 442 0.67 -7.64 -20.15
CA GLN A 442 -0.20 -7.20 -21.24
C GLN A 442 -1.68 -7.25 -20.83
N ALA A 443 -2.12 -8.28 -20.12
CA ALA A 443 -3.50 -8.38 -19.63
C ALA A 443 -3.84 -7.25 -18.64
N ILE A 444 -2.96 -6.96 -17.68
CA ILE A 444 -3.14 -5.84 -16.74
C ILE A 444 -3.22 -4.52 -17.48
N VAL A 445 -2.27 -4.23 -18.38
CA VAL A 445 -2.26 -2.98 -19.16
C VAL A 445 -3.49 -2.88 -20.08
N GLY A 446 -3.89 -3.99 -20.71
CA GLY A 446 -5.07 -4.07 -21.57
C GLY A 446 -6.39 -3.89 -20.82
N SER A 447 -6.42 -4.16 -19.51
CA SER A 447 -7.60 -3.94 -18.66
C SER A 447 -7.82 -2.47 -18.28
N LEU A 448 -6.79 -1.61 -18.42
CA LEU A 448 -6.85 -0.22 -17.95
C LEU A 448 -7.97 0.61 -18.55
N PRO A 449 -8.31 0.54 -19.85
CA PRO A 449 -9.43 1.31 -20.39
C PRO A 449 -10.74 1.03 -19.67
N VAL A 450 -11.00 -0.23 -19.30
CA VAL A 450 -12.20 -0.64 -18.55
C VAL A 450 -12.06 -0.27 -17.08
N ALA A 451 -10.93 -0.60 -16.46
CA ALA A 451 -10.70 -0.34 -15.03
C ALA A 451 -10.61 1.15 -14.68
N MET A 452 -10.21 1.99 -15.64
CA MET A 452 -10.09 3.44 -15.51
C MET A 452 -11.19 4.22 -16.24
N GLU A 453 -12.16 3.55 -16.87
CA GLU A 453 -13.30 4.23 -17.49
C GLU A 453 -14.00 5.21 -16.52
N PRO A 454 -14.24 4.85 -15.23
CA PRO A 454 -14.81 5.79 -14.25
C PRO A 454 -13.92 7.01 -13.95
N LEU A 455 -12.59 6.83 -14.00
CA LEU A 455 -11.60 7.90 -13.81
C LEU A 455 -11.62 8.91 -14.97
N SER A 456 -11.96 8.46 -16.19
CA SER A 456 -11.99 9.31 -17.38
C SER A 456 -13.23 10.23 -17.47
N ARG A 457 -14.33 9.84 -16.82
CA ARG A 457 -15.64 10.52 -16.92
C ARG A 457 -15.90 11.56 -15.84
N THR A 458 -15.18 11.50 -14.72
CA THR A 458 -15.47 12.33 -13.53
C THR A 458 -14.21 12.67 -12.75
N THR A 459 -14.17 13.86 -12.15
CA THR A 459 -13.14 14.17 -11.16
C THR A 459 -13.35 13.32 -9.90
N VAL A 460 -12.27 12.97 -9.20
CA VAL A 460 -12.30 12.12 -7.98
C VAL A 460 -13.19 12.73 -6.89
N LEU A 461 -13.30 14.06 -6.83
CA LEU A 461 -14.21 14.78 -5.96
C LEU A 461 -15.70 14.60 -6.31
N LYS A 462 -16.02 14.24 -7.56
CA LYS A 462 -17.40 14.01 -8.05
C LYS A 462 -17.82 12.55 -7.96
N SER A 463 -16.87 11.61 -7.91
CA SER A 463 -17.16 10.17 -7.77
C SER A 463 -16.15 9.51 -6.83
N PRO A 464 -16.42 9.44 -5.52
CA PRO A 464 -15.50 8.86 -4.53
C PRO A 464 -15.18 7.38 -4.75
N GLN A 465 -16.08 6.63 -5.42
CA GLN A 465 -15.93 5.19 -5.75
C GLN A 465 -14.66 4.91 -6.56
N VAL A 466 -14.30 5.88 -7.39
CA VAL A 466 -13.10 5.89 -8.23
C VAL A 466 -11.82 5.66 -7.42
N LEU A 467 -11.78 6.11 -6.15
CA LEU A 467 -10.63 5.88 -5.27
C LEU A 467 -10.41 4.38 -5.02
N PHE A 468 -11.49 3.64 -4.75
CA PHE A 468 -11.37 2.21 -4.46
C PHE A 468 -10.98 1.41 -5.71
N ASP A 469 -11.52 1.77 -6.87
CA ASP A 469 -11.13 1.15 -8.14
C ASP A 469 -9.68 1.42 -8.52
N ALA A 470 -9.19 2.64 -8.30
CA ALA A 470 -7.78 2.96 -8.48
C ALA A 470 -6.88 2.19 -7.50
N MET A 471 -7.29 2.06 -6.23
CA MET A 471 -6.52 1.35 -5.19
C MET A 471 -6.27 -0.12 -5.55
N LYS A 472 -7.25 -0.78 -6.18
CA LYS A 472 -7.18 -2.16 -6.66
C LYS A 472 -6.09 -2.39 -7.71
N LEU A 473 -5.76 -1.36 -8.50
CA LEU A 473 -4.76 -1.44 -9.60
C LEU A 473 -3.32 -1.19 -9.14
N VAL A 474 -3.16 -0.58 -7.97
CA VAL A 474 -1.86 -0.14 -7.46
C VAL A 474 -0.88 -1.32 -7.41
N PHE A 475 -1.25 -2.46 -6.82
CA PHE A 475 -0.35 -3.62 -6.74
C PHE A 475 0.04 -4.25 -8.08
N PRO A 476 -0.93 -4.62 -8.94
CA PRO A 476 -0.64 -5.15 -10.27
C PRO A 476 0.24 -4.22 -11.12
N LEU A 477 -0.06 -2.91 -11.14
CA LEU A 477 0.71 -1.95 -11.95
C LEU A 477 2.13 -1.78 -11.46
N PHE A 478 2.35 -1.76 -10.15
CA PHE A 478 3.69 -1.69 -9.57
C PHE A 478 4.56 -2.89 -9.96
N LEU A 479 3.99 -4.10 -10.01
CA LEU A 479 4.73 -5.27 -10.50
C LEU A 479 5.10 -5.11 -11.98
N VAL A 480 4.15 -4.70 -12.83
CA VAL A 480 4.40 -4.45 -14.25
C VAL A 480 5.49 -3.40 -14.43
N ALA A 481 5.47 -2.38 -13.59
CA ALA A 481 6.38 -1.26 -13.60
C ALA A 481 7.82 -1.63 -13.24
N HIS A 482 8.00 -2.42 -12.20
CA HIS A 482 9.31 -2.58 -11.57
C HIS A 482 9.97 -3.93 -11.88
N ILE A 483 9.23 -4.97 -12.28
CA ILE A 483 9.86 -6.27 -12.60
C ILE A 483 10.75 -6.14 -13.85
N PRO A 484 12.05 -6.53 -13.81
CA PRO A 484 12.97 -6.34 -14.92
C PRO A 484 12.54 -7.04 -16.20
N ALA A 485 11.89 -8.21 -16.07
CA ALA A 485 11.43 -9.06 -17.16
C ALA A 485 10.20 -8.53 -17.93
N THR A 486 9.55 -7.47 -17.47
CA THR A 486 8.44 -6.84 -18.21
C THR A 486 8.98 -5.94 -19.32
N ARG A 487 8.25 -5.83 -20.42
CA ARG A 487 8.64 -4.98 -21.55
C ARG A 487 8.61 -3.50 -21.20
N GLN A 488 9.49 -2.73 -21.85
CA GLN A 488 9.56 -1.28 -21.66
C GLN A 488 8.25 -0.57 -22.03
N GLU A 489 7.51 -1.08 -23.01
CA GLU A 489 6.18 -0.56 -23.38
C GLU A 489 5.17 -0.70 -22.23
N HIS A 490 5.12 -1.87 -21.58
CA HIS A 490 4.23 -2.11 -20.43
C HIS A 490 4.66 -1.30 -19.21
N LYS A 491 5.97 -1.22 -18.94
CA LYS A 491 6.51 -0.37 -17.89
C LYS A 491 6.06 1.07 -18.09
N THR A 492 6.27 1.64 -19.28
CA THR A 492 5.91 3.03 -19.55
C THR A 492 4.45 3.33 -19.25
N VAL A 493 3.53 2.45 -19.71
CA VAL A 493 2.10 2.60 -19.43
C VAL A 493 1.78 2.46 -17.94
N ALA A 494 2.35 1.46 -17.26
CA ALA A 494 2.13 1.25 -15.84
C ALA A 494 2.62 2.43 -14.99
N MET A 495 3.77 3.02 -15.32
CA MET A 495 4.31 4.21 -14.65
C MET A 495 3.41 5.43 -14.81
N GLN A 496 2.87 5.63 -16.02
CA GLN A 496 1.94 6.72 -16.29
C GLN A 496 0.66 6.54 -15.47
N ALA A 497 0.11 5.32 -15.45
CA ALA A 497 -1.08 4.99 -14.66
C ALA A 497 -0.84 5.19 -13.15
N LEU A 498 0.28 4.69 -12.61
CA LEU A 498 0.66 4.88 -11.21
C LEU A 498 0.85 6.36 -10.85
N THR A 499 1.51 7.13 -11.72
CA THR A 499 1.70 8.57 -11.54
C THR A 499 0.36 9.30 -11.47
N PHE A 500 -0.56 8.95 -12.37
CA PHE A 500 -1.92 9.50 -12.38
C PHE A 500 -2.71 9.12 -11.12
N ILE A 501 -2.71 7.84 -10.74
CA ILE A 501 -3.34 7.35 -9.50
C ILE A 501 -2.77 8.08 -8.27
N GLY A 502 -1.47 8.29 -8.25
CA GLY A 502 -0.79 8.97 -7.15
C GLY A 502 -1.11 10.45 -7.03
N ARG A 503 -1.03 11.19 -8.15
CA ARG A 503 -1.15 12.66 -8.17
C ARG A 503 -2.59 13.15 -8.27
N GLU A 504 -3.39 12.52 -9.12
CA GLU A 504 -4.75 12.98 -9.44
C GLU A 504 -5.81 12.30 -8.56
N VAL A 505 -5.61 11.01 -8.21
CA VAL A 505 -6.53 10.27 -7.33
C VAL A 505 -6.14 10.37 -5.85
N GLY A 506 -4.86 10.69 -5.58
CA GLY A 506 -4.38 10.92 -4.23
C GLY A 506 -4.02 9.64 -3.46
N ILE A 507 -3.74 8.53 -4.14
CA ILE A 507 -3.22 7.31 -3.50
C ILE A 507 -1.69 7.38 -3.47
N ARG A 508 -1.14 7.85 -2.35
CA ARG A 508 0.30 8.15 -2.25
C ARG A 508 1.19 6.94 -2.47
N GLN A 509 0.72 5.74 -2.15
CA GLN A 509 1.49 4.53 -2.39
C GLN A 509 1.79 4.30 -3.88
N ALA A 510 0.95 4.78 -4.81
CA ALA A 510 1.24 4.66 -6.24
C ALA A 510 2.48 5.47 -6.68
N LEU A 511 2.94 6.41 -5.85
CA LEU A 511 4.18 7.18 -6.07
C LEU A 511 5.39 6.59 -5.33
N ALA A 512 5.19 5.54 -4.53
CA ALA A 512 6.27 4.87 -3.83
C ALA A 512 6.92 3.86 -4.80
N GLY A 513 8.03 4.25 -5.43
CA GLY A 513 8.80 3.38 -6.34
C GLY A 513 10.32 3.55 -6.20
N GLU A 514 10.79 4.68 -5.66
CA GLU A 514 12.21 4.93 -5.41
C GLU A 514 12.59 4.52 -3.98
N GLY A 515 13.50 3.56 -3.82
CA GLY A 515 14.04 3.15 -2.51
C GLY A 515 13.27 2.03 -1.79
N ALA A 516 12.48 1.23 -2.51
CA ALA A 516 11.88 0.01 -1.95
C ALA A 516 12.97 -0.90 -1.36
N PRO A 517 12.74 -1.51 -0.18
CA PRO A 517 13.73 -2.36 0.46
C PRO A 517 14.06 -3.53 -0.45
N THR A 518 15.34 -3.66 -0.73
CA THR A 518 15.92 -4.71 -1.54
C THR A 518 16.47 -5.82 -0.67
N MET A 519 16.34 -7.09 -1.10
CA MET A 519 17.14 -8.17 -0.51
C MET A 519 18.40 -8.33 -1.35
N PRO A 520 19.59 -8.45 -0.73
CA PRO A 520 20.72 -9.01 -1.44
C PRO A 520 20.38 -10.47 -1.79
N LEU A 521 20.32 -10.78 -3.07
CA LEU A 521 20.23 -12.14 -3.60
C LEU A 521 21.51 -12.51 -4.34
N PRO A 522 21.80 -13.81 -4.51
CA PRO A 522 22.97 -14.27 -5.25
C PRO A 522 23.03 -13.70 -6.67
N ASP A 523 24.24 -13.41 -7.14
CA ASP A 523 24.48 -12.87 -8.47
C ASP A 523 23.95 -13.82 -9.57
N GLU A 524 24.12 -15.11 -9.31
CA GLU A 524 23.69 -16.25 -10.11
C GLU A 524 22.17 -16.30 -10.28
N ALA A 525 21.38 -15.80 -9.32
CA ALA A 525 19.93 -15.74 -9.45
C ALA A 525 19.47 -14.58 -10.37
N ARG A 526 20.29 -13.55 -10.52
CA ARG A 526 19.96 -12.33 -11.29
C ARG A 526 20.15 -12.55 -12.79
N ALA A 527 21.21 -13.25 -13.16
CA ALA A 527 21.55 -13.54 -14.55
C ALA A 527 21.87 -15.01 -14.76
N PRO A 528 21.36 -15.64 -15.83
CA PRO A 528 21.74 -17.02 -16.16
C PRO A 528 23.22 -17.11 -16.58
N LEU A 529 23.75 -18.33 -16.58
CA LEU A 529 25.08 -18.63 -17.10
C LEU A 529 25.17 -18.24 -18.59
N VAL A 530 26.22 -17.50 -18.95
CA VAL A 530 26.43 -17.07 -20.34
C VAL A 530 26.83 -18.25 -21.20
N THR A 531 25.97 -18.62 -22.16
CA THR A 531 26.18 -19.72 -23.11
C THR A 531 25.53 -19.38 -24.46
N ASP A 532 25.86 -20.13 -25.52
CA ASP A 532 25.24 -19.96 -26.85
C ASP A 532 23.70 -20.18 -26.84
N LEU A 533 23.18 -20.85 -25.81
CA LEU A 533 21.74 -21.07 -25.62
C LEU A 533 20.97 -19.78 -25.29
N LEU A 534 21.67 -18.70 -24.90
CA LEU A 534 21.08 -17.38 -24.65
C LEU A 534 20.66 -16.63 -25.91
N VAL A 535 21.15 -17.04 -27.09
CA VAL A 535 20.87 -16.35 -28.36
C VAL A 535 19.38 -16.39 -28.72
N GLU A 536 18.62 -17.33 -28.14
CA GLU A 536 17.16 -17.45 -28.31
C GLU A 536 16.35 -16.66 -27.25
N GLU A 537 16.96 -15.84 -26.40
CA GLU A 537 16.22 -15.09 -25.38
C GLU A 537 15.43 -13.91 -25.97
N PRO A 538 14.29 -13.55 -25.33
CA PRO A 538 13.53 -12.40 -25.74
C PRO A 538 14.36 -11.10 -25.59
N PRO A 539 14.45 -10.24 -26.63
CA PRO A 539 15.38 -9.11 -26.65
C PRO A 539 15.04 -7.99 -25.64
N TRP A 540 13.91 -8.08 -24.94
CA TRP A 540 13.39 -7.03 -24.07
C TRP A 540 13.69 -7.23 -22.58
N VAL A 541 14.40 -8.29 -22.18
CA VAL A 541 14.75 -8.54 -20.78
C VAL A 541 15.84 -7.57 -20.35
N SER A 542 15.52 -6.65 -19.44
CA SER A 542 16.50 -5.72 -18.88
C SER A 542 17.37 -6.41 -17.83
N ALA A 543 18.65 -6.04 -17.73
CA ALA A 543 19.50 -6.48 -16.62
C ALA A 543 18.88 -5.99 -15.29
N PRO A 544 18.67 -6.87 -14.30
CA PRO A 544 18.15 -6.45 -13.01
C PRO A 544 19.12 -5.48 -12.31
N PRO A 545 18.64 -4.43 -11.63
CA PRO A 545 19.48 -3.57 -10.81
C PRO A 545 20.28 -4.37 -9.76
N ARG A 546 21.41 -3.83 -9.29
CA ARG A 546 22.34 -4.55 -8.39
C ARG A 546 21.68 -5.11 -7.13
N ASP A 547 20.63 -4.47 -6.60
CA ASP A 547 19.97 -4.96 -5.39
C ASP A 547 18.54 -5.45 -5.67
N PHE A 548 18.15 -5.72 -6.91
CA PHE A 548 16.72 -5.83 -7.20
C PHE A 548 16.10 -7.19 -6.80
N THR A 549 15.52 -7.25 -5.61
CA THR A 549 14.35 -8.07 -5.34
C THR A 549 13.20 -7.19 -4.91
N LEU A 550 12.06 -7.33 -5.58
CA LEU A 550 10.79 -6.82 -5.04
C LEU A 550 10.39 -7.69 -3.83
N LEU A 551 10.98 -7.39 -2.67
CA LEU A 551 10.55 -7.92 -1.38
C LEU A 551 9.22 -7.32 -0.92
N GLY A 552 8.80 -6.21 -1.53
CA GLY A 552 7.78 -5.35 -0.98
C GLY A 552 7.27 -4.31 -1.97
N PHE A 553 6.24 -3.61 -1.51
CA PHE A 553 5.44 -2.61 -2.20
C PHE A 553 5.83 -1.18 -1.88
#